data_AF-A0A7D8BDG2-F1
#
_entry.id   AF-A0A7D8BDG2-F1
#
_cell.length_a   1.000
_cell.length_b   1.000
_cell.length_c   1.000
_cell.angle_alpha   90.00
_cell.angle_beta   90.00
_cell.angle_gamma   90.00
#
_symmetry.space_group_name_H-M   'P 1'
#
loop_
_entity.id
_entity.type
_entity.pdbx_description
1 polymer ?
#
loop_
_entity_poly.entity_id
_entity_poly.type
_entity_poly.pdbx_seq_one_letter_code
_entity_poly.pdbx_strand_id
1 'polypeptide(L)'
;MPLKPRHFVLIAVIIGLFAFNLWRNRHRVSPTAGPAAVVTTTHPVPVQSPAWSAFDHAAGLRDAAADIFDPALKTFDDQVAATHDATVEDLKGCRTWLVFYRQGINHPSTDTQWKDRSDRHLNGCVKFHLDTTS
;
A
#
# COMPACT_ATOMS: atom_id res chain seq x y z
N MET A 1 -42.73 34.62 -2.37
CA MET A 1 -42.58 33.68 -3.51
C MET A 1 -42.46 32.27 -2.95
N PRO A 2 -43.42 31.35 -3.20
CA PRO A 2 -43.40 30.02 -2.59
C PRO A 2 -42.27 29.18 -3.19
N LEU A 3 -41.36 28.72 -2.33
CA LEU A 3 -40.22 27.86 -2.68
C LEU A 3 -40.74 26.53 -3.24
N LYS A 4 -40.38 26.23 -4.50
CA LYS A 4 -40.79 24.99 -5.18
C LYS A 4 -40.26 23.75 -4.44
N PRO A 5 -41.02 22.64 -4.35
CA PRO A 5 -40.69 21.43 -3.57
C PRO A 5 -39.28 20.85 -3.85
N ARG A 6 -38.73 21.06 -5.05
CA ARG A 6 -37.36 20.65 -5.42
C ARG A 6 -36.26 21.33 -4.60
N HIS A 7 -36.50 22.53 -4.05
CA HIS A 7 -35.52 23.24 -3.23
C HIS A 7 -35.38 22.61 -1.84
N PHE A 8 -36.46 22.01 -1.29
CA PHE A 8 -36.40 21.36 0.01
C PHE A 8 -35.50 20.12 0.00
N VAL A 9 -35.52 19.36 -1.09
CA VAL A 9 -34.63 18.19 -1.26
C VAL A 9 -33.17 18.64 -1.33
N LEU A 10 -32.88 19.70 -2.09
CA LEU A 10 -31.52 20.23 -2.22
C LEU A 10 -31.00 20.80 -0.89
N ILE A 11 -31.86 21.52 -0.14
CA ILE A 11 -31.53 22.03 1.19
C ILE A 11 -31.26 20.89 2.18
N ALA A 12 -32.07 19.82 2.16
CA ALA A 12 -31.88 18.65 3.01
C ALA A 12 -30.54 17.94 2.73
N VAL A 13 -30.16 17.81 1.45
CA VAL A 13 -28.87 17.21 1.06
C VAL A 13 -27.68 18.06 1.52
N ILE A 14 -27.77 19.39 1.39
CA ILE A 14 -26.71 20.30 1.84
C ILE A 14 -26.54 20.22 3.36
N ILE A 15 -27.64 20.23 4.12
CA ILE A 15 -27.59 20.12 5.59
C ILE A 15 -27.02 18.75 6.00
N GLY A 16 -27.41 17.66 5.33
CA GLY A 16 -26.89 16.32 5.59
C GLY A 16 -25.37 16.22 5.34
N LEU A 17 -24.89 16.73 4.21
CA LEU A 17 -23.46 16.78 3.89
C LEU A 17 -22.68 17.63 4.90
N PHE A 18 -23.22 18.78 5.30
CA PHE A 18 -22.58 19.66 6.26
C PHE A 18 -22.46 19.02 7.64
N ALA A 19 -23.53 18.37 8.13
CA ALA A 19 -23.53 17.65 9.40
C ALA A 19 -22.56 16.45 9.36
N PHE A 20 -22.54 15.69 8.26
CA PHE A 20 -21.61 14.58 8.08
C PHE A 20 -20.14 15.04 8.09
N ASN A 21 -19.83 16.15 7.41
CA ASN A 21 -18.47 16.68 7.37
C ASN A 21 -18.02 17.22 8.73
N LEU A 22 -18.92 17.85 9.49
CA LEU A 22 -18.67 18.28 10.88
C LEU A 22 -18.42 17.09 11.81
N TRP A 23 -19.23 16.04 11.71
CA TRP A 23 -19.07 14.82 12.51
C TRP A 23 -17.75 14.12 12.17
N ARG A 24 -17.45 13.95 10.88
CA ARG A 24 -16.18 13.38 10.40
C ARG A 24 -14.97 14.20 10.88
N ASN A 25 -15.04 15.53 10.84
CA ASN A 25 -13.92 16.38 11.26
C ASN A 25 -13.74 16.39 12.79
N ARG A 26 -14.81 16.20 13.57
CA ARG A 26 -14.72 16.04 15.04
C ARG A 26 -14.17 14.68 15.46
N HIS A 27 -14.38 13.63 14.66
CA HIS A 27 -13.79 12.30 14.88
C HIS A 27 -12.42 12.12 14.25
N ARG A 28 -11.84 13.18 13.68
CA ARG A 28 -10.40 13.20 13.43
C ARG A 28 -9.72 13.40 14.78
N VAL A 29 -9.41 12.28 15.42
CA VAL A 29 -8.45 12.23 16.52
C VAL A 29 -7.15 12.82 15.97
N SER A 30 -6.78 14.01 16.44
CA SER A 30 -5.43 14.52 16.24
C SER A 30 -4.47 13.47 16.79
N PRO A 31 -3.51 12.95 16.01
CA PRO A 31 -2.48 12.11 16.59
C PRO A 31 -1.73 12.99 17.58
N THR A 32 -1.95 12.71 18.86
CA THR A 32 -1.21 13.34 19.94
C THR A 32 0.22 12.84 19.75
N ALA A 33 1.11 13.75 19.33
CA ALA A 33 2.54 13.50 19.27
C ALA A 33 3.05 13.30 20.70
N GLY A 34 2.86 12.09 21.22
CA GLY A 34 3.60 11.58 22.36
C GLY A 34 5.08 11.44 21.95
N PRO A 35 6.03 11.54 22.90
CA PRO A 35 7.43 11.31 22.61
C PRO A 35 7.55 9.94 21.96
N ALA A 36 8.09 9.92 20.73
CA ALA A 36 8.27 8.71 19.96
C ALA A 36 8.96 7.67 20.85
N ALA A 37 8.26 6.59 21.17
CA ALA A 37 8.92 5.41 21.66
C ALA A 37 9.97 5.07 20.61
N VAL A 38 11.25 5.20 20.97
CA VAL A 38 12.33 4.63 20.17
C VAL A 38 12.12 3.13 20.29
N VAL A 39 11.27 2.60 19.43
CA VAL A 39 11.19 1.17 19.17
C VAL A 39 12.53 0.87 18.54
N THR A 40 13.45 0.35 19.35
CA THR A 40 14.63 -0.33 18.85
C THR A 40 14.10 -1.52 18.07
N THR A 41 13.80 -1.31 16.80
CA THR A 41 13.54 -2.37 15.85
C THR A 41 14.87 -3.07 15.64
N THR A 42 15.17 -4.05 16.48
CA THR A 42 16.10 -5.11 16.10
C THR A 42 15.47 -5.74 14.87
N HIS A 43 15.87 -5.29 13.68
CA HIS A 43 15.36 -5.85 12.43
C HIS A 43 15.66 -7.34 12.45
N PRO A 44 14.64 -8.23 12.42
CA PRO A 44 14.90 -9.65 12.32
C PRO A 44 15.72 -9.88 11.06
N VAL A 45 16.69 -10.78 11.15
CA VAL A 45 17.36 -11.34 9.98
C VAL A 45 16.25 -11.81 9.01
N PRO A 46 16.37 -11.53 7.69
CA PRO A 46 15.40 -11.95 6.70
C PRO A 46 15.01 -13.43 6.91
N VAL A 47 13.74 -13.70 7.17
CA VAL A 47 13.26 -15.08 7.35
C VAL A 47 13.31 -15.72 5.96
N GLN A 48 14.30 -16.58 5.74
CA GLN A 48 14.47 -17.31 4.49
C GLN A 48 13.35 -18.36 4.34
N SER A 49 12.16 -17.91 3.96
CA SER A 49 11.03 -18.75 3.57
C SER A 49 10.98 -18.89 2.04
N PRO A 50 10.36 -19.96 1.50
CA PRO A 50 10.16 -20.11 0.05
C PRO A 50 9.46 -18.90 -0.59
N ALA A 51 8.52 -18.27 0.10
CA ALA A 51 7.82 -17.09 -0.36
C ALA A 51 8.73 -15.85 -0.42
N TRP A 52 9.58 -15.64 0.58
CA TRP A 52 10.56 -14.54 0.55
C TRP A 52 11.65 -14.75 -0.52
N SER A 53 12.11 -15.98 -0.74
CA SER A 53 13.02 -16.28 -1.85
C SER A 53 12.37 -16.03 -3.22
N ALA A 54 11.10 -16.39 -3.38
CA ALA A 54 10.35 -16.12 -4.61
C ALA A 54 10.10 -14.61 -4.81
N PHE A 55 9.84 -13.87 -3.73
CA PHE A 55 9.75 -12.41 -3.75
C PHE A 55 11.07 -11.78 -4.20
N ASP A 56 12.21 -12.15 -3.58
CA ASP A 56 13.52 -11.61 -3.94
C ASP A 56 13.87 -11.87 -5.40
N HIS A 57 13.50 -13.06 -5.92
CA HIS A 57 13.65 -13.38 -7.32
C HIS A 57 12.80 -12.49 -8.23
N ALA A 58 11.49 -12.34 -7.94
CA ALA A 58 10.60 -11.48 -8.71
C ALA A 58 11.03 -9.99 -8.63
N ALA A 59 11.46 -9.52 -7.47
CA ALA A 59 11.96 -8.17 -7.25
C ALA A 59 13.30 -7.91 -7.96
N GLY A 60 14.14 -8.93 -8.13
CA GLY A 60 15.35 -8.87 -8.96
C GLY A 60 15.04 -8.78 -10.47
N LEU A 61 13.86 -9.25 -10.89
CA LEU A 61 13.38 -9.21 -12.27
C LEU A 61 12.41 -8.04 -12.54
N ARG A 62 12.26 -7.12 -11.59
CA ARG A 62 11.30 -6.00 -11.67
C ARG A 62 11.46 -5.09 -12.89
N ASP A 63 12.65 -5.06 -13.51
CA ASP A 63 12.99 -4.28 -14.70
C ASP A 63 13.08 -5.13 -15.98
N ALA A 64 12.95 -6.45 -15.88
CA ALA A 64 12.99 -7.36 -17.03
C ALA A 64 11.74 -7.20 -17.91
N ALA A 65 11.73 -7.79 -19.11
CA ALA A 65 10.54 -7.85 -19.95
C ALA A 65 9.40 -8.66 -19.28
N ALA A 66 8.16 -8.45 -19.73
CA ALA A 66 6.96 -9.04 -19.11
C ALA A 66 6.96 -10.58 -19.16
N ASP A 67 7.44 -11.15 -20.25
CA ASP A 67 7.60 -12.61 -20.45
C ASP A 67 8.56 -13.26 -19.43
N ILE A 68 9.48 -12.48 -18.84
CA ILE A 68 10.40 -12.94 -17.80
C ILE A 68 9.84 -12.68 -16.40
N PHE A 69 9.21 -11.51 -16.19
CA PHE A 69 8.70 -11.12 -14.88
C PHE A 69 7.39 -11.80 -14.50
N ASP A 70 6.44 -11.93 -15.41
CA ASP A 70 5.11 -12.47 -15.10
C ASP A 70 5.18 -13.91 -14.56
N PRO A 71 6.03 -14.81 -15.10
CA PRO A 71 6.26 -16.13 -14.49
C PRO A 71 6.87 -16.07 -13.09
N ALA A 72 7.78 -15.13 -12.83
CA ALA A 72 8.40 -14.96 -11.52
C ALA A 72 7.39 -14.43 -10.49
N LEU A 73 6.57 -13.44 -10.88
CA LEU A 73 5.49 -12.92 -10.05
C LEU A 73 4.44 -14.02 -9.77
N LYS A 74 4.08 -14.82 -10.76
CA LYS A 74 3.18 -15.96 -10.55
C LYS A 74 3.76 -16.98 -9.57
N THR A 75 5.04 -17.32 -9.71
CA THR A 75 5.72 -18.25 -8.79
C THR A 75 5.67 -17.73 -7.36
N PHE A 76 5.91 -16.42 -7.19
CA PHE A 76 5.75 -15.76 -5.90
C PHE A 76 4.31 -15.86 -5.37
N ASP A 77 3.31 -15.58 -6.19
CA ASP A 77 1.89 -15.68 -5.80
C ASP A 77 1.51 -17.09 -5.32
N ASP A 78 2.02 -18.12 -5.99
CA ASP A 78 1.80 -19.52 -5.62
C ASP A 78 2.45 -19.83 -4.24
N GLN A 79 3.63 -19.26 -3.95
CA GLN A 79 4.28 -19.41 -2.63
C GLN A 79 3.55 -18.64 -1.52
N VAL A 80 3.03 -17.44 -1.81
CA VAL A 80 2.23 -16.66 -0.86
C VAL A 80 0.94 -17.40 -0.51
N ALA A 81 0.28 -18.02 -1.50
CA ALA A 81 -0.92 -18.82 -1.28
C ALA A 81 -0.68 -20.05 -0.39
N ALA A 82 0.52 -20.62 -0.43
CA ALA A 82 0.94 -21.74 0.41
C ALA A 82 1.46 -21.30 1.80
N THR A 83 1.64 -20.00 2.02
CA THR A 83 2.16 -19.43 3.27
C THR A 83 1.01 -19.09 4.21
N HIS A 84 1.09 -19.54 5.47
CA HIS A 84 0.04 -19.35 6.47
C HIS A 84 0.58 -18.79 7.81
N ASP A 85 1.78 -18.25 7.81
CA ASP A 85 2.39 -17.64 8.99
C ASP A 85 2.13 -16.13 9.06
N ALA A 86 2.66 -15.50 10.11
CA ALA A 86 2.49 -14.07 10.37
C ALA A 86 3.09 -13.15 9.28
N THR A 87 3.92 -13.67 8.37
CA THR A 87 4.58 -12.89 7.31
C THR A 87 3.72 -12.72 6.07
N VAL A 88 2.56 -13.39 5.98
CA VAL A 88 1.72 -13.36 4.77
C VAL A 88 1.21 -11.95 4.44
N GLU A 89 0.99 -11.11 5.44
CA GLU A 89 0.56 -9.72 5.23
C GLU A 89 1.72 -8.86 4.70
N ASP A 90 2.94 -9.03 5.23
CA ASP A 90 4.14 -8.39 4.69
C ASP A 90 4.39 -8.80 3.24
N LEU A 91 4.26 -10.10 2.93
CA LEU A 91 4.41 -10.62 1.57
C LEU A 91 3.41 -9.98 0.60
N LYS A 92 2.12 -9.87 0.98
CA LYS A 92 1.09 -9.20 0.17
C LYS A 92 1.34 -7.70 0.01
N GLY A 93 1.80 -7.05 1.06
CA GLY A 93 2.18 -5.64 1.03
C GLY A 93 3.33 -5.40 0.04
N CYS A 94 4.40 -6.16 0.18
CA CYS A 94 5.56 -6.12 -0.72
C CYS A 94 5.22 -6.48 -2.16
N ARG A 95 4.31 -7.44 -2.38
CA ARG A 95 3.73 -7.72 -3.70
C ARG A 95 3.10 -6.48 -4.33
N THR A 96 2.31 -5.75 -3.56
CA THR A 96 1.59 -4.56 -4.03
C THR A 96 2.57 -3.49 -4.48
N TRP A 97 3.62 -3.24 -3.69
CA TRP A 97 4.67 -2.29 -4.06
C TRP A 97 5.46 -2.71 -5.30
N LEU A 98 5.74 -4.01 -5.46
CA LEU A 98 6.38 -4.55 -6.66
C LEU A 98 5.52 -4.33 -7.92
N VAL A 99 4.21 -4.55 -7.83
CA VAL A 99 3.29 -4.31 -8.96
C VAL A 99 3.16 -2.81 -9.25
N PHE A 100 3.11 -1.95 -8.23
CA PHE A 100 3.08 -0.50 -8.42
C PHE A 100 4.34 0.04 -9.08
N TYR A 101 5.51 -0.46 -8.69
CA TYR A 101 6.77 -0.18 -9.37
C TYR A 101 6.67 -0.53 -10.86
N ARG A 102 6.20 -1.74 -11.17
CA ARG A 102 6.02 -2.25 -12.54
C ARG A 102 5.05 -1.39 -13.37
N GLN A 103 3.94 -0.99 -12.76
CA GLN A 103 2.98 -0.08 -13.39
C GLN A 103 3.62 1.27 -13.70
N GLY A 104 4.50 1.79 -12.84
CA GLY A 104 5.23 3.03 -13.10
C GLY A 104 6.18 2.96 -14.30
N ILE A 105 6.75 1.78 -14.58
CA ILE A 105 7.54 1.54 -15.80
C ILE A 105 6.65 1.50 -17.05
N ASN A 106 5.55 0.76 -16.98
CA ASN A 106 4.65 0.55 -18.12
C ASN A 106 3.80 1.80 -18.44
N HIS A 107 3.52 2.61 -17.42
CA HIS A 107 2.71 3.82 -17.51
C HIS A 107 3.43 4.98 -16.81
N PRO A 108 4.47 5.56 -17.45
CA PRO A 108 5.22 6.65 -16.87
C PRO A 108 4.32 7.85 -16.58
N SER A 109 4.29 8.28 -15.33
CA SER A 109 3.62 9.51 -14.89
C SER A 109 4.64 10.64 -14.78
N THR A 110 4.17 11.88 -14.96
CA THR A 110 4.95 13.08 -14.61
C THR A 110 5.02 13.31 -13.10
N ASP A 111 4.19 12.62 -12.32
CA ASP A 111 4.25 12.64 -10.86
C ASP A 111 5.37 11.71 -10.36
N THR A 112 6.50 12.32 -10.00
CA THR A 112 7.65 11.59 -9.46
C THR A 112 7.44 11.10 -8.03
N GLN A 113 6.49 11.68 -7.27
CA GLN A 113 6.26 11.27 -5.87
C GLN A 113 5.78 9.83 -5.77
N TRP A 114 4.95 9.39 -6.72
CA TRP A 114 4.49 8.01 -6.76
C TRP A 114 5.64 7.04 -7.02
N LYS A 115 6.52 7.36 -7.98
CA LYS A 115 7.69 6.56 -8.32
C LYS A 115 8.66 6.46 -7.13
N ASP A 116 9.00 7.60 -6.53
CA ASP A 116 9.91 7.63 -5.38
C ASP A 116 9.36 6.82 -4.20
N ARG A 117 8.03 6.81 -4.04
CA ARG A 117 7.34 6.02 -3.02
C ARG A 117 7.41 4.53 -3.33
N SER A 118 7.06 4.11 -4.55
CA SER A 118 7.15 2.70 -4.94
C SER A 118 8.57 2.16 -4.81
N ASP A 119 9.57 2.92 -5.24
CA ASP A 119 10.98 2.54 -5.17
C ASP A 119 11.41 2.38 -3.71
N ARG A 120 11.05 3.33 -2.85
CA ARG A 120 11.40 3.28 -1.43
C ARG A 120 10.79 2.07 -0.73
N HIS A 121 9.51 1.80 -0.95
CA HIS A 121 8.85 0.65 -0.32
C HIS A 121 9.37 -0.67 -0.85
N LEU A 122 9.55 -0.79 -2.17
CA LEU A 122 10.10 -2.01 -2.76
C LEU A 122 11.53 -2.29 -2.25
N ASN A 123 12.38 -1.27 -2.16
CA ASN A 123 13.72 -1.41 -1.57
C ASN A 123 13.67 -1.78 -0.08
N GLY A 124 12.71 -1.23 0.66
CA GLY A 124 12.44 -1.61 2.05
C GLY A 124 12.07 -3.10 2.18
N CYS A 125 11.12 -3.55 1.35
CA CYS A 125 10.70 -4.93 1.27
C CYS A 125 11.84 -5.89 0.96
N VAL A 126 12.67 -5.60 -0.05
CA VAL A 126 13.84 -6.43 -0.40
C VAL A 126 14.86 -6.48 0.74
N LYS A 127 15.03 -5.38 1.47
CA LYS A 127 16.05 -5.29 2.53
C LYS A 127 15.61 -5.94 3.84
N PHE A 128 14.33 -5.80 4.19
CA PHE A 128 13.83 -6.12 5.52
C PHE A 128 12.80 -7.25 5.55
N HIS A 129 12.33 -7.72 4.39
CA HIS A 129 11.24 -8.71 4.29
C HIS A 129 10.04 -8.30 5.15
N LEU A 130 9.66 -7.03 5.02
CA LEU A 130 8.59 -6.39 5.79
C LEU A 130 7.96 -5.29 4.94
N ASP A 131 6.63 -5.17 4.99
CA ASP A 131 5.95 -3.98 4.48
C ASP A 131 5.88 -2.92 5.59
N THR A 132 6.81 -1.96 5.57
CA THR A 132 6.93 -0.90 6.57
C THR A 132 5.85 0.18 6.48
N THR A 133 4.68 -0.12 5.90
CA THR A 133 3.59 0.85 5.67
C THR A 133 2.41 0.80 6.65
N SER A 134 2.66 0.38 7.90
CA SER A 134 1.73 0.65 9.00
C SER A 134 2.06 1.94 9.76
#